data_AF-A0A534RK20-F1
#
_entry.id   AF-A0A534RK20-F1
#
_cell.length_a   1.000
_cell.length_b   1.000
_cell.length_c   1.000
_cell.angle_alpha   90.00
_cell.angle_beta   90.00
_cell.angle_gamma   90.00
#
_symmetry.space_group_name_H-M   'P 1'
#
loop_
_entity.id
_entity.type
_entity.pdbx_description
1 polymer ?
#
loop_
_entity_poly.entity_id
_entity_poly.type
_entity_poly.pdbx_seq_one_letter_code
_entity_poly.pdbx_strand_id
1 'polypeptide(L)'
;DRIFARDQNKLKDLKADVEKRREDLDAMLVADTVDDKQVLDQVDVLEQARARLGKARAMMVLEMRSVLTPEQRTKLAQLRAERREHERRKGQREDAREPSPS
;
A
#
# COMPACT_ATOMS: atom_id res chain seq x y z
N ASP A 1 8.48 2.77 10.04
CA ASP A 1 7.33 1.99 10.54
C ASP A 1 7.81 0.58 10.87
N ARG A 2 7.65 0.09 12.11
CA ARG A 2 8.17 -1.22 12.55
C ARG A 2 7.46 -2.39 11.87
N ILE A 3 6.20 -2.21 11.45
CA ILE A 3 5.41 -3.24 10.78
C ILE A 3 5.94 -3.50 9.37
N PHE A 4 6.22 -2.42 8.64
CA PHE A 4 6.86 -2.51 7.32
C PHE A 4 8.21 -3.25 7.39
N ALA A 5 9.06 -2.91 8.36
CA ALA A 5 10.38 -3.55 8.52
C ALA A 5 10.26 -5.05 8.84
N ARG A 6 9.25 -5.46 9.62
CA ARG A 6 8.97 -6.86 9.93
C ARG A 6 8.54 -7.65 8.70
N ASP A 7 7.66 -7.07 7.87
CA ASP A 7 7.07 -7.79 6.74
C ASP A 7 7.92 -7.71 5.46
N GLN A 8 8.93 -6.83 5.43
CA GLN A 8 9.77 -6.60 4.26
C GLN A 8 10.45 -7.88 3.74
N ASN A 9 11.03 -8.71 4.63
CA ASN A 9 11.70 -9.94 4.21
C ASN A 9 10.71 -10.92 3.58
N LYS A 10 9.56 -11.14 4.23
CA LYS A 10 8.48 -11.98 3.70
C LYS A 10 7.99 -11.51 2.33
N LEU A 11 7.84 -10.20 2.13
CA LEU A 11 7.44 -9.64 0.84
C LEU A 11 8.51 -9.82 -0.24
N LYS A 12 9.80 -9.74 0.11
CA LYS A 12 10.90 -10.05 -0.82
C LYS A 12 10.87 -11.52 -1.24
N ASP A 13 10.71 -12.43 -0.29
CA ASP A 13 10.68 -13.88 -0.57
C ASP A 13 9.48 -14.24 -1.44
N LEU A 14 8.30 -13.68 -1.15
CA LEU A 14 7.09 -13.89 -1.97
C LEU A 14 7.22 -13.29 -3.36
N LYS A 15 7.91 -12.15 -3.50
CA LYS A 15 8.22 -11.57 -4.82
C LYS A 15 9.17 -12.47 -5.59
N ALA A 16 10.21 -13.00 -4.95
CA ALA A 16 11.14 -13.93 -5.58
C ALA A 16 10.45 -15.22 -6.03
N ASP A 17 9.48 -15.75 -5.26
CA ASP A 17 8.66 -16.89 -5.70
C ASP A 17 7.85 -16.54 -6.96
N VAL A 18 7.21 -15.37 -7.03
CA VAL A 18 6.48 -14.93 -8.23
C VAL A 18 7.38 -14.83 -9.46
N GLU A 19 8.56 -14.21 -9.33
CA GLU A 19 9.50 -14.11 -10.46
C GLU A 19 9.97 -15.49 -10.90
N LYS A 20 10.30 -16.38 -9.95
CA LYS A 20 10.68 -17.76 -10.25
C LYS A 20 9.58 -18.51 -11.03
N ARG A 21 8.32 -18.44 -10.58
CA ARG A 21 7.20 -19.10 -11.28
C ARG A 21 6.96 -18.56 -12.68
N ARG A 22 7.26 -17.27 -12.88
CA ARG A 22 7.19 -16.63 -14.19
C ARG A 22 8.31 -17.11 -15.09
N GLU A 23 9.54 -17.16 -14.60
CA GLU A 23 10.68 -17.70 -15.35
C GLU A 23 10.46 -19.17 -15.73
N ASP A 24 9.92 -19.98 -14.80
CA ASP A 24 9.54 -21.37 -15.05
C ASP A 24 8.50 -21.45 -16.21
N LEU A 25 7.47 -20.59 -16.19
CA LEU A 25 6.46 -20.53 -17.25
C LEU A 25 7.03 -20.07 -18.59
N ASP A 26 7.85 -19.02 -18.59
CA ASP A 26 8.49 -18.49 -19.79
C ASP A 26 9.39 -19.56 -20.45
N ALA A 27 10.12 -20.34 -19.64
CA ALA A 27 10.94 -21.45 -20.10
C ALA A 27 10.10 -22.57 -20.76
N MET A 28 8.93 -22.89 -20.21
CA MET A 28 8.03 -23.89 -20.80
C MET A 28 7.46 -23.46 -22.14
N LEU A 29 7.17 -22.17 -22.31
CA LEU A 29 6.59 -21.61 -23.54
C LEU A 29 7.58 -21.56 -24.72
N VAL A 30 8.90 -21.53 -24.45
CA VAL A 30 9.95 -21.49 -25.49
C VAL A 30 10.58 -22.85 -25.76
N ALA A 31 10.13 -23.92 -25.10
CA ALA A 31 10.63 -25.27 -25.32
C ALA A 31 10.22 -25.82 -26.70
N ASP A 32 11.07 -26.68 -27.29
CA ASP A 32 10.82 -27.31 -28.60
C ASP A 32 9.52 -28.13 -28.63
N THR A 33 9.10 -28.65 -27.48
CA THR A 33 7.82 -29.35 -27.29
C THR A 33 7.07 -28.74 -26.12
N VAL A 34 5.84 -28.31 -26.37
CA VAL A 34 4.96 -27.71 -25.36
C VAL A 34 3.88 -28.72 -24.96
N ASP A 35 3.75 -28.98 -23.66
CA ASP A 35 2.61 -29.70 -23.09
C ASP A 35 1.61 -28.68 -22.53
N ASP A 36 0.52 -28.47 -23.26
CA ASP A 36 -0.52 -27.49 -22.92
C ASP A 36 -1.07 -27.67 -21.49
N LYS A 37 -1.21 -28.91 -21.02
CA LYS A 37 -1.72 -29.17 -19.67
C LYS A 37 -0.74 -28.68 -18.62
N GLN A 38 0.54 -29.01 -18.79
CA GLN A 38 1.59 -28.58 -17.85
C GLN A 38 1.73 -27.05 -17.83
N VAL A 39 1.60 -26.39 -18.98
CA VAL A 39 1.62 -24.93 -19.08
C VAL A 39 0.46 -24.32 -18.29
N LEU A 40 -0.76 -24.83 -18.48
CA LEU A 40 -1.94 -24.35 -17.74
C LEU A 40 -1.80 -24.59 -16.23
N ASP A 41 -1.30 -25.75 -15.82
CA ASP A 41 -1.03 -26.05 -14.42
C ASP A 41 0.02 -25.07 -13.83
N GLN A 42 1.06 -24.70 -14.59
CA GLN A 42 2.07 -23.73 -14.17
C GLN A 42 1.51 -22.30 -14.10
N VAL A 43 0.58 -21.93 -14.98
CA VAL A 43 -0.16 -20.65 -14.88
C VAL A 43 -0.91 -20.57 -13.55
N ASP A 44 -1.61 -21.64 -13.15
CA ASP A 44 -2.31 -21.67 -11.86
C ASP A 44 -1.35 -21.51 -10.68
N VAL A 45 -0.18 -22.14 -10.73
CA VAL A 45 0.86 -21.99 -9.71
C VAL A 45 1.37 -20.54 -9.62
N LEU A 46 1.60 -19.89 -10.77
CA LEU A 46 2.01 -18.49 -10.83
C LEU A 46 0.94 -17.56 -10.25
N GLU A 47 -0.33 -17.77 -10.60
CA GLU A 47 -1.44 -16.96 -10.07
C GLU A 47 -1.64 -17.16 -8.56
N GLN A 48 -1.46 -18.38 -8.06
CA GLN A 48 -1.43 -18.63 -6.62
C GLN A 48 -0.28 -17.88 -5.92
N ALA A 49 0.91 -17.84 -6.51
CA ALA A 49 2.04 -17.07 -5.97
C ALA A 49 1.73 -15.56 -5.93
N ARG A 50 1.16 -15.01 -7.01
CA ARG A 50 0.70 -13.61 -7.08
C ARG A 50 -0.34 -13.29 -6.01
N ALA A 51 -1.31 -14.18 -5.82
CA ALA A 51 -2.33 -14.05 -4.78
C ALA A 51 -1.73 -14.05 -3.37
N ARG A 52 -0.74 -14.93 -3.09
CA ARG A 52 -0.04 -14.96 -1.80
C ARG A 52 0.69 -13.64 -1.52
N LEU A 53 1.42 -13.11 -2.50
CA LEU A 53 2.08 -11.80 -2.39
C LEU A 53 1.07 -10.67 -2.13
N GLY A 54 -0.02 -10.62 -2.90
CA GLY A 54 -1.08 -9.62 -2.76
C GLY A 54 -1.71 -9.64 -1.37
N LYS A 55 -2.06 -10.83 -0.86
CA LYS A 55 -2.61 -11.01 0.49
C LYS A 55 -1.63 -10.55 1.57
N ALA A 56 -0.35 -10.94 1.48
CA ALA A 56 0.66 -10.52 2.46
C ALA A 56 0.82 -8.99 2.49
N ARG A 57 0.83 -8.34 1.32
CA ARG A 57 0.89 -6.87 1.24
C ARG A 57 -0.35 -6.21 1.83
N ALA A 58 -1.54 -6.74 1.54
CA ALA A 58 -2.79 -6.22 2.09
C ALA A 58 -2.84 -6.34 3.61
N MET A 59 -2.41 -7.48 4.17
CA MET A 59 -2.31 -7.68 5.62
C MET A 59 -1.37 -6.67 6.28
N MET A 60 -0.16 -6.47 5.73
CA MET A 60 0.78 -5.46 6.22
C MET A 60 0.13 -4.06 6.27
N VAL A 61 -0.59 -3.68 5.20
CA VAL A 61 -1.29 -2.38 5.14
C VAL A 61 -2.42 -2.29 6.17
N LEU A 62 -3.18 -3.37 6.39
CA LEU A 62 -4.23 -3.40 7.40
C LEU A 62 -3.65 -3.28 8.82
N GLU A 63 -2.51 -3.92 9.09
CA GLU A 63 -1.81 -3.80 10.37
C GLU A 63 -1.21 -2.40 10.59
N MET A 64 -0.61 -1.79 9.57
CA MET A 64 -0.17 -0.39 9.65
C MET A 64 -1.36 0.55 9.93
N ARG A 65 -2.54 0.27 9.34
CA ARG A 65 -3.77 1.02 9.59
C ARG A 65 -4.32 0.80 10.99
N SER A 66 -4.11 -0.36 11.60
CA SER A 66 -4.58 -0.66 12.97
C SER A 66 -3.71 -0.03 14.06
N VAL A 67 -2.44 0.32 13.76
CA VAL A 67 -1.59 1.09 14.68
C VAL A 67 -2.17 2.48 14.97
N LEU A 68 -2.93 3.07 14.04
CA LEU A 68 -3.77 4.23 14.32
C LEU A 68 -5.16 3.77 14.76
N THR A 69 -5.39 3.81 16.07
CA THR A 69 -6.70 3.56 16.69
C THR A 69 -7.78 4.49 16.11
N PRO A 70 -9.06 4.10 16.12
CA PRO A 70 -10.17 4.98 15.75
C PRO A 70 -10.11 6.32 16.50
N GLU A 71 -9.74 6.30 17.78
CA GLU A 71 -9.57 7.50 18.61
C GLU A 71 -8.39 8.38 18.15
N GLN A 72 -7.25 7.80 17.74
CA GLN A 72 -6.16 8.58 17.15
C GLN A 72 -6.55 9.18 15.80
N ARG A 73 -7.40 8.51 15.01
CA ARG A 73 -7.96 9.07 13.77
C ARG A 73 -8.89 10.23 14.05
N THR A 74 -9.77 10.08 15.03
CA THR A 74 -10.68 11.15 15.49
C THR A 74 -9.89 12.33 16.05
N LYS A 75 -8.87 12.07 16.88
CA LYS A 75 -8.02 13.11 17.47
C LYS A 75 -7.19 13.84 16.42
N LEU A 76 -6.67 13.12 15.43
CA LEU A 76 -5.99 13.73 14.30
C LEU A 76 -6.94 14.57 13.43
N ALA A 77 -8.20 14.16 13.29
CA ALA A 77 -9.21 14.95 12.59
C ALA A 77 -9.57 16.24 13.35
N GLN A 78 -9.71 16.17 14.67
CA GLN A 78 -9.95 17.32 15.55
C GLN A 78 -8.81 18.33 15.50
N LEU A 79 -7.55 17.88 15.65
CA LEU A 79 -6.37 18.75 15.58
C LEU A 79 -6.26 19.49 14.24
N ARG A 80 -6.68 18.84 13.13
CA ARG A 80 -6.73 19.48 11.81
C ARG A 80 -7.85 20.52 11.69
N ALA A 81 -9.00 20.28 12.32
CA ALA A 81 -10.11 21.23 12.33
C ALA A 81 -9.75 22.49 13.13
N GLU A 82 -9.17 22.31 14.32
CA GLU A 82 -8.71 23.42 15.18
C GLU A 82 -7.65 24.28 14.49
N ARG A 83 -6.68 23.68 13.80
CA ARG A 83 -5.65 24.43 13.06
C ARG A 83 -6.29 25.30 11.95
N ARG A 84 -7.23 24.75 11.18
CA ARG A 84 -7.94 25.51 10.13
C ARG A 84 -8.76 26.65 10.71
N GLU A 85 -9.41 26.43 11.84
CA GLU A 85 -10.18 27.49 12.50
C GLU A 85 -9.26 28.60 13.01
N HIS A 86 -8.12 28.24 13.59
CA HIS A 86 -7.12 29.20 14.05
C HIS A 86 -6.53 30.03 12.89
N GLU A 87 -6.25 29.40 11.75
CA GLU A 87 -5.80 30.09 10.53
C GLU A 87 -6.87 31.03 9.97
N ARG A 88 -8.15 30.62 9.96
CA ARG A 88 -9.27 31.49 9.53
C ARG A 88 -9.45 32.70 10.45
N ARG A 89 -9.38 32.50 11.76
CA ARG A 89 -9.48 33.59 12.75
C ARG A 89 -8.29 34.54 12.66
N LYS A 90 -7.11 34.04 12.33
CA LYS A 90 -5.92 34.86 12.12
C LYS A 90 -6.06 35.71 10.84
N GLY A 91 -6.50 35.12 9.73
CA GLY A 91 -6.76 35.85 8.49
C GLY A 91 -7.83 36.93 8.63
N GLN A 92 -8.92 36.66 9.37
CA GLN A 92 -9.96 37.66 9.64
C GLN A 92 -9.48 38.83 10.52
N ARG A 93 -8.52 38.59 11.42
CA ARG A 93 -7.91 39.63 12.25
C ARG A 93 -6.89 40.46 11.49
N GLU A 94 -6.26 39.89 10.48
CA GLU A 94 -5.35 40.59 9.56
C GLU A 94 -6.15 41.47 8.58
N ASP A 95 -7.23 40.96 8.00
CA ASP A 95 -8.19 41.73 7.15
C ASP A 95 -8.83 42.91 7.92
N ALA A 96 -9.18 42.71 9.19
CA ALA A 96 -9.75 43.77 10.03
C ALA A 96 -8.72 44.83 10.48
N ARG A 97 -7.42 44.59 10.27
CA ARG A 97 -6.31 45.50 10.63
C ARG A 97 -5.78 46.32 9.46
N GLU A 98 -6.18 46.02 8.22
CA GLU A 98 -5.92 46.88 7.05
C GLU A 98 -7.16 47.75 6.76
N PRO A 99 -7.22 49.01 7.28
CA PRO A 99 -8.21 49.95 6.81
C PRO A 99 -7.85 50.42 5.39
N SER A 100 -8.87 50.55 4.54
CA SER A 100 -8.82 51.00 3.15
C SER A 100 -7.80 52.13 2.90
N PRO A 101 -6.95 52.03 1.87
CA PRO A 101 -6.25 53.20 1.35
C PRO A 101 -7.30 54.16 0.79
N SER A 102 -7.27 55.41 1.28
CA SER A 102 -8.10 56.53 0.80
C SER A 102 -7.71 56.99 -0.59
#